data_AF-Q6R3Q2-F1
#
_entry.id   AF-Q6R3Q2-F1
#
_cell.length_a   1.000
_cell.length_b   1.000
_cell.length_c   1.000
_cell.angle_alpha   90.00
_cell.angle_beta   90.00
_cell.angle_gamma   90.00
#
_symmetry.space_group_name_H-M   'P 1'
#
loop_
_entity.id
_entity.type
_entity.pdbx_description
1 polymer ?
#
loop_
_entity_poly.entity_id
_entity_poly.type
_entity_poly.pdbx_seq_one_letter_code
_entity_poly.pdbx_strand_id
1 'polypeptide(L)'
;PRRYEEWKWFRCPTLLEVLEQFPSVALPAPLILTQLPLLQPRYYSVSSAPSAHPGEIHLTVAVLAYRTQDGLGPLHYGVCSTWLSQLKAGDLVPCFIRGAPSFRLPPDPNLPCILVGPGTGIAPFRGFWQERLHDIETKGLQPAPMTLVFGCRCSQLDHLYRDEVLDAQKARGVRTP
;
A
#
# COMPACT_ATOMS: atom_id res chain seq x y z
N PRO A 1 26.88 -15.42 15.97
CA PRO A 1 25.84 -14.36 15.97
C PRO A 1 26.19 -13.13 15.13
N ARG A 2 27.30 -12.43 15.41
CA ARG A 2 27.68 -11.19 14.72
C ARG A 2 27.90 -11.33 13.21
N ARG A 3 28.71 -12.32 12.78
CA ARG A 3 28.97 -12.59 11.35
C ARG A 3 27.70 -12.93 10.54
N TYR A 4 26.73 -13.61 11.18
CA TYR A 4 25.45 -13.94 10.55
C TYR A 4 24.61 -12.69 10.34
N GLU A 5 24.48 -11.83 11.36
CA GLU A 5 23.72 -10.58 11.24
C GLU A 5 24.34 -9.64 10.18
N GLU A 6 25.66 -9.51 10.16
CA GLU A 6 26.38 -8.73 9.13
C GLU A 6 26.08 -9.27 7.72
N TRP A 7 26.19 -10.59 7.51
CA TRP A 7 25.87 -11.21 6.21
C TRP A 7 24.39 -11.06 5.83
N LYS A 8 23.46 -11.27 6.76
CA LYS A 8 22.01 -11.18 6.55
C LYS A 8 21.59 -9.77 6.13
N TRP A 9 22.03 -8.73 6.85
CA TRP A 9 21.62 -7.36 6.55
C TRP A 9 22.34 -6.77 5.35
N PHE A 10 23.61 -7.13 5.14
CA PHE A 10 24.36 -6.63 3.99
C PHE A 10 23.87 -7.24 2.68
N ARG A 11 23.58 -8.55 2.67
CA ARG A 11 23.19 -9.27 1.44
C ARG A 11 21.69 -9.46 1.26
N CYS A 12 20.90 -9.49 2.33
CA CYS A 12 19.49 -9.83 2.31
C CYS A 12 19.15 -11.04 1.41
N PRO A 13 19.88 -12.16 1.49
CA PRO A 13 19.86 -13.17 0.46
C PRO A 13 18.54 -13.96 0.44
N THR A 14 18.07 -14.26 -0.77
CA THR A 14 17.02 -15.25 -1.02
C THR A 14 17.56 -16.66 -0.83
N LEU A 15 16.68 -17.65 -0.65
CA LEU A 15 17.12 -19.05 -0.56
C LEU A 15 17.94 -19.49 -1.79
N LEU A 16 17.55 -19.03 -2.98
CA LEU A 16 18.27 -19.33 -4.21
C LEU A 16 19.71 -18.79 -4.16
N GLU A 17 19.89 -17.52 -3.79
CA GLU A 17 21.22 -16.91 -3.67
C GLU A 17 22.10 -17.59 -2.61
N VAL A 18 21.49 -18.13 -1.55
CA VAL A 18 22.21 -18.95 -0.56
C VAL A 18 22.73 -20.24 -1.19
N LEU A 19 21.90 -20.94 -1.97
CA LEU A 19 22.29 -22.19 -2.62
C LEU A 19 23.34 -21.95 -3.72
N GLU A 20 23.24 -20.85 -4.45
CA GLU A 20 24.25 -20.43 -5.43
C GLU A 20 25.58 -20.06 -4.76
N GLN A 21 25.55 -19.41 -3.59
CA GLN A 21 26.76 -19.06 -2.83
C GLN A 21 27.44 -20.30 -2.23
N PHE A 22 26.67 -21.33 -1.85
CA PHE A 22 27.17 -22.55 -1.23
C PHE A 22 26.78 -23.80 -2.04
N PRO A 23 27.38 -24.01 -3.22
CA PRO A 23 26.96 -25.05 -4.16
C PRO A 23 27.18 -26.49 -3.66
N SER A 24 27.96 -26.68 -2.59
CA SER A 24 28.13 -27.98 -1.94
C SER A 24 26.92 -28.38 -1.07
N VAL A 25 25.98 -27.47 -0.81
CA VAL A 25 24.78 -27.76 -0.03
C VAL A 25 23.81 -28.57 -0.89
N ALA A 26 23.73 -29.87 -0.63
CA ALA A 26 22.71 -30.74 -1.17
C ALA A 26 21.41 -30.59 -0.35
N LEU A 27 20.45 -29.80 -0.85
CA LEU A 27 19.18 -29.54 -0.15
C LEU A 27 18.06 -30.44 -0.69
N PRO A 28 17.55 -31.42 0.09
CA PRO A 28 16.45 -32.26 -0.36
C PRO A 28 15.16 -31.46 -0.48
N ALA A 29 14.38 -31.71 -1.55
CA ALA A 29 13.08 -31.06 -1.76
C ALA A 29 12.12 -31.16 -0.55
N PRO A 30 12.00 -32.30 0.17
CA PRO A 30 11.14 -32.38 1.35
C PRO A 30 11.53 -31.41 2.47
N LEU A 31 12.82 -31.10 2.62
CA LEU A 31 13.28 -30.15 3.62
C LEU A 31 12.82 -28.73 3.27
N ILE A 32 12.90 -28.34 1.99
CA ILE A 32 12.41 -27.04 1.51
C ILE A 32 10.90 -26.91 1.81
N LEU A 33 10.12 -27.93 1.47
CA LEU A 33 8.67 -27.91 1.63
C LEU A 33 8.20 -27.90 3.10
N THR A 34 9.00 -28.46 4.01
CA THR A 34 8.62 -28.59 5.43
C THR A 34 9.19 -27.51 6.33
N GLN A 35 10.33 -26.90 5.96
CA GLN A 35 11.02 -25.92 6.81
C GLN A 35 10.79 -24.47 6.38
N LEU A 36 10.37 -24.22 5.14
CA LEU A 36 10.05 -22.87 4.72
C LEU A 36 8.74 -22.37 5.35
N PRO A 37 8.69 -21.08 5.77
CA PRO A 37 7.46 -20.49 6.25
C PRO A 37 6.43 -20.42 5.12
N LEU A 38 5.15 -20.57 5.48
CA LEU A 38 4.05 -20.35 4.54
C LEU A 38 4.07 -18.91 4.01
N LEU A 39 3.72 -18.74 2.75
CA LEU A 39 3.62 -17.44 2.12
C LEU A 39 2.55 -16.59 2.84
N GLN A 40 3.00 -15.53 3.50
CA GLN A 40 2.12 -14.65 4.26
C GLN A 40 1.39 -13.65 3.36
N PRO A 41 0.12 -13.33 3.64
CA PRO A 41 -0.59 -12.26 2.94
C PRO A 41 0.05 -10.90 3.22
N ARG A 42 -0.11 -9.95 2.29
CA ARG A 42 0.30 -8.54 2.48
C ARG A 42 -0.94 -7.67 2.61
N TYR A 43 -0.92 -6.78 3.59
CA TYR A 43 -2.00 -5.84 3.85
C TYR A 43 -1.78 -4.55 3.08
N TYR A 44 -2.86 -4.06 2.45
CA TYR A 44 -2.91 -2.77 1.79
C TYR A 44 -4.15 -2.03 2.29
N SER A 45 -4.01 -0.72 2.51
CA SER A 45 -5.17 0.12 2.81
C SER A 45 -6.04 0.23 1.56
N VAL A 46 -7.33 -0.06 1.72
CA VAL A 46 -8.33 0.16 0.66
C VAL A 46 -8.40 1.65 0.36
N SER A 47 -8.30 2.01 -0.92
CA SER A 47 -8.30 3.39 -1.41
C SER A 47 -9.56 3.76 -2.18
N SER A 48 -10.66 3.04 -1.93
CA SER A 48 -12.00 3.36 -2.43
C SER A 48 -13.03 3.45 -1.31
N ALA A 49 -14.07 4.27 -1.51
CA ALA A 49 -15.30 4.20 -0.74
C ALA A 49 -16.26 3.18 -1.38
N PRO A 50 -16.89 2.27 -0.61
CA PRO A 50 -17.86 1.32 -1.16
C PRO A 50 -19.15 2.00 -1.66
N SER A 51 -19.45 3.20 -1.17
CA SER A 51 -20.58 4.02 -1.64
C SER A 51 -20.32 4.66 -3.01
N ALA A 52 -19.06 5.03 -3.30
CA ALA A 52 -18.65 5.54 -4.60
C ALA A 52 -18.40 4.43 -5.63
N HIS A 53 -17.92 3.27 -5.19
CA HIS A 53 -17.58 2.14 -6.06
C HIS A 53 -18.16 0.81 -5.53
N PRO A 54 -19.48 0.57 -5.67
CA PRO A 54 -20.11 -0.66 -5.20
C PRO A 54 -19.54 -1.90 -5.89
N GLY A 55 -19.12 -2.89 -5.10
CA GLY A 55 -18.56 -4.15 -5.62
C GLY A 55 -17.08 -4.09 -6.04
N GLU A 56 -16.41 -2.95 -5.86
CA GLU A 56 -15.00 -2.77 -6.22
C GLU A 56 -14.13 -2.46 -5.00
N ILE A 57 -12.87 -2.89 -5.07
CA ILE A 57 -11.83 -2.57 -4.09
C ILE A 57 -10.66 -1.96 -4.85
N HIS A 58 -10.33 -0.70 -4.55
CA HIS A 58 -9.15 -0.06 -5.10
C HIS A 58 -8.01 -0.11 -4.09
N LEU A 59 -6.78 -0.26 -4.56
CA LEU A 59 -5.56 -0.26 -3.75
C LEU A 59 -4.56 0.75 -4.30
N THR A 60 -3.78 1.36 -3.42
CA THR A 60 -2.62 2.18 -3.80
C THR A 60 -1.35 1.46 -3.36
N VAL A 61 -0.58 0.95 -4.34
CA VAL A 61 0.53 0.02 -4.08
C VAL A 61 1.86 0.64 -4.51
N ALA A 62 2.79 0.81 -3.57
CA ALA A 62 4.19 1.11 -3.91
C ALA A 62 4.88 -0.18 -4.38
N VAL A 63 5.41 -0.17 -5.60
CA VAL A 63 6.18 -1.30 -6.14
C VAL A 63 7.57 -1.30 -5.51
N LEU A 64 7.82 -2.27 -4.62
CA LEU A 64 9.09 -2.38 -3.92
C LEU A 64 10.15 -3.02 -4.83
N ALA A 65 11.22 -2.27 -5.09
CA ALA A 65 12.44 -2.77 -5.71
C ALA A 65 13.64 -2.08 -5.05
N TYR A 66 14.66 -2.85 -4.65
CA TYR A 66 15.87 -2.31 -4.02
C TYR A 66 17.10 -3.14 -4.38
N ARG A 67 18.26 -2.50 -4.43
CA ARG A 67 19.53 -3.21 -4.61
C ARG A 67 20.13 -3.56 -3.25
N THR A 68 20.58 -4.79 -3.11
CA THR A 68 21.32 -5.28 -1.94
C THR A 68 22.76 -4.71 -1.92
N GLN A 69 23.52 -4.99 -0.86
CA GLN A 69 24.95 -4.66 -0.75
C GLN A 69 25.22 -3.17 -1.02
N ASP A 70 24.50 -2.30 -0.31
CA ASP A 70 24.60 -0.84 -0.41
C ASP A 70 24.46 -0.29 -1.84
N GLY A 71 23.65 -0.95 -2.66
CA GLY A 71 23.36 -0.54 -4.03
C GLY A 71 24.22 -1.21 -5.11
N LEU A 72 25.22 -2.00 -4.73
CA LEU A 72 26.14 -2.67 -5.67
C LEU A 72 25.72 -4.11 -6.00
N GLY A 73 24.82 -4.69 -5.21
CA GLY A 73 24.35 -6.06 -5.38
C GLY A 73 23.19 -6.23 -6.37
N PRO A 74 22.65 -7.46 -6.47
CA PRO A 74 21.47 -7.75 -7.29
C PRO A 74 20.25 -6.93 -6.85
N LEU A 75 19.35 -6.73 -7.81
CA LEU A 75 18.06 -6.07 -7.60
C LEU A 75 17.06 -7.09 -7.04
N HIS A 76 16.49 -6.77 -5.89
CA HIS A 76 15.47 -7.57 -5.21
C HIS A 76 14.11 -6.89 -5.35
N TYR A 77 13.07 -7.71 -5.47
CA TYR A 77 11.70 -7.27 -5.68
C TYR A 77 10.79 -7.69 -4.53
N GLY A 78 9.87 -6.81 -4.12
CA GLY A 78 8.83 -7.14 -3.18
C GLY A 78 7.83 -8.12 -3.80
N VAL A 79 7.71 -9.31 -3.21
CA VAL A 79 6.88 -10.41 -3.76
C VAL A 79 5.47 -9.97 -4.16
N CYS A 80 4.69 -9.44 -3.20
CA CYS A 80 3.28 -9.10 -3.47
C CYS A 80 3.13 -7.82 -4.32
N SER A 81 3.94 -6.79 -4.09
CA SER A 81 3.83 -5.53 -4.83
C SER A 81 4.19 -5.68 -6.31
N THR A 82 5.21 -6.48 -6.61
CA THR A 82 5.62 -6.75 -7.99
C THR A 82 4.64 -7.70 -8.67
N TRP A 83 4.13 -8.70 -7.95
CA TRP A 83 3.05 -9.55 -8.46
C TRP A 83 1.81 -8.74 -8.84
N LEU A 84 1.33 -7.85 -7.96
CA LEU A 84 0.20 -6.95 -8.24
C LEU A 84 0.45 -6.06 -9.47
N SER A 85 1.69 -5.58 -9.66
CA SER A 85 2.05 -4.73 -10.82
C SER A 85 2.04 -5.45 -12.17
N GLN A 86 2.02 -6.78 -12.16
CA GLN A 86 2.08 -7.62 -13.36
C GLN A 86 0.74 -8.26 -13.71
N LEU A 87 -0.28 -8.09 -12.85
CA LEU A 87 -1.62 -8.61 -13.08
C LEU A 87 -2.27 -7.99 -14.32
N LYS A 88 -3.09 -8.78 -14.99
CA LYS A 88 -3.92 -8.39 -16.11
C LYS A 88 -5.39 -8.44 -15.72
N ALA A 89 -6.20 -7.69 -16.45
CA ALA A 89 -7.65 -7.74 -16.27
C ALA A 89 -8.15 -9.19 -16.47
N GLY A 90 -8.93 -9.70 -15.50
CA GLY A 90 -9.43 -11.07 -15.47
C GLY A 90 -8.60 -12.04 -14.61
N ASP A 91 -7.40 -11.65 -14.17
CA ASP A 91 -6.62 -12.49 -13.26
C ASP A 91 -7.31 -12.62 -11.89
N LEU A 92 -7.24 -13.80 -11.30
CA LEU A 92 -7.79 -14.07 -9.97
C LEU A 92 -6.85 -13.57 -8.88
N VAL A 93 -7.40 -12.82 -7.92
CA VAL A 93 -6.67 -12.27 -6.77
C VAL A 93 -7.24 -12.84 -5.48
N PRO A 94 -6.60 -13.84 -4.86
CA PRO A 94 -7.01 -14.35 -3.55
C PRO A 94 -6.78 -13.27 -2.50
N CYS A 95 -7.85 -12.77 -1.88
CA CYS A 95 -7.78 -11.73 -0.87
C CYS A 95 -8.85 -11.91 0.21
N PHE A 96 -8.71 -11.16 1.29
CA PHE A 96 -9.70 -11.07 2.35
C PHE A 96 -9.70 -9.65 2.93
N ILE A 97 -10.82 -9.25 3.54
CA ILE A 97 -10.95 -7.96 4.19
C ILE A 97 -10.60 -8.09 5.67
N ARG A 98 -9.69 -7.24 6.13
CA ARG A 98 -9.42 -7.03 7.56
C ARG A 98 -9.91 -5.64 7.96
N GLY A 99 -10.98 -5.58 8.74
CA GLY A 99 -11.53 -4.30 9.21
C GLY A 99 -10.57 -3.55 10.13
N ALA A 100 -10.59 -2.22 10.03
CA ALA A 100 -9.84 -1.30 10.90
C ALA A 100 -10.82 -0.41 11.70
N PRO A 101 -11.38 -0.88 12.82
CA PRO A 101 -12.38 -0.13 13.58
C PRO A 101 -11.88 1.21 14.13
N SER A 102 -10.58 1.31 14.42
CA SER A 102 -9.92 2.54 14.90
C SER A 102 -9.52 3.52 13.79
N PHE A 103 -9.78 3.19 12.52
CA PHE A 103 -9.40 4.02 11.38
C PHE A 103 -10.60 4.20 10.43
N ARG A 104 -11.58 4.97 10.90
CA ARG A 104 -12.80 5.30 10.17
C ARG A 104 -13.08 6.80 10.29
N LEU A 105 -13.91 7.32 9.40
CA LEU A 105 -14.47 8.65 9.58
C LEU A 105 -15.26 8.72 10.91
N PRO A 106 -15.21 9.85 11.63
CA PRO A 106 -16.06 10.06 12.79
C PRO A 106 -17.55 9.88 12.42
N PRO A 107 -18.38 9.28 13.30
CA PRO A 107 -19.81 9.16 13.06
C PRO A 107 -20.51 10.52 12.92
N ASP A 108 -20.04 11.53 13.64
CA ASP A 108 -20.54 12.91 13.50
C ASP A 108 -19.83 13.60 12.32
N PRO A 109 -20.54 13.91 11.22
CA PRO A 109 -19.96 14.52 10.05
C PRO A 109 -19.51 15.97 10.28
N ASN A 110 -19.91 16.61 11.40
CA ASN A 110 -19.56 17.99 11.76
C ASN A 110 -18.21 18.09 12.50
N LEU A 111 -17.56 16.97 12.82
CA LEU A 111 -16.23 16.97 13.41
C LEU A 111 -15.16 17.16 12.31
N PRO A 112 -14.24 18.14 12.47
CA PRO A 112 -13.15 18.33 11.53
C PRO A 112 -12.17 17.15 11.59
N CYS A 113 -11.58 16.79 10.46
CA CYS A 113 -10.57 15.73 10.36
C CYS A 113 -9.27 16.26 9.77
N ILE A 114 -8.13 15.87 10.34
CA ILE A 114 -6.80 16.15 9.77
C ILE A 114 -6.22 14.82 9.28
N LEU A 115 -6.00 14.74 7.97
CA LEU A 115 -5.55 13.56 7.25
C LEU A 115 -4.08 13.75 6.90
N VAL A 116 -3.16 13.03 7.54
CA VAL A 116 -1.71 13.15 7.30
C VAL A 116 -1.19 11.87 6.66
N GLY A 117 -0.79 11.93 5.39
CA GLY A 117 -0.44 10.73 4.63
C GLY A 117 0.51 11.02 3.46
N PRO A 118 1.83 10.99 3.66
CA PRO A 118 2.79 11.15 2.57
C PRO A 118 2.87 9.90 1.69
N GLY A 119 3.12 10.09 0.39
CA GLY A 119 3.24 9.00 -0.59
C GLY A 119 2.04 8.07 -0.58
N THR A 120 2.26 6.76 -0.54
CA THR A 120 1.17 5.76 -0.45
C THR A 120 0.40 5.81 0.87
N GLY A 121 0.84 6.58 1.86
CA GLY A 121 0.07 6.88 3.06
C GLY A 121 -1.26 7.61 2.77
N ILE A 122 -1.42 8.18 1.57
CA ILE A 122 -2.69 8.78 1.12
C ILE A 122 -3.81 7.74 0.89
N ALA A 123 -3.46 6.45 0.72
CA ALA A 123 -4.37 5.40 0.28
C ALA A 123 -5.74 5.38 1.00
N PRO A 124 -5.83 5.27 2.34
CA PRO A 124 -7.13 5.21 2.99
C PRO A 124 -7.88 6.55 2.98
N PHE A 125 -7.16 7.67 2.86
CA PHE A 125 -7.78 8.99 2.78
C PHE A 125 -8.52 9.19 1.46
N ARG A 126 -8.10 8.49 0.39
CA ARG A 126 -8.86 8.44 -0.85
C ARG A 126 -10.28 7.94 -0.63
N GLY A 127 -10.44 6.84 0.09
CA GLY A 127 -11.75 6.36 0.50
C GLY A 127 -12.50 7.37 1.36
N PHE A 128 -11.83 8.07 2.27
CA PHE A 128 -12.48 9.06 3.13
C PHE A 128 -13.05 10.25 2.35
N TRP A 129 -12.31 10.83 1.40
CA TRP A 129 -12.85 11.93 0.61
C TRP A 129 -13.90 11.47 -0.37
N GLN A 130 -13.78 10.27 -0.95
CA GLN A 130 -14.84 9.70 -1.78
C GLN A 130 -16.15 9.51 -1.01
N GLU A 131 -16.08 9.01 0.23
CA GLU A 131 -17.26 8.86 1.09
C GLU A 131 -17.90 10.23 1.41
N ARG A 132 -17.08 11.24 1.74
CA ARG A 132 -17.58 12.60 1.98
C ARG A 132 -18.22 13.22 0.75
N LEU A 133 -17.64 13.02 -0.44
CA LEU A 133 -18.22 13.51 -1.69
C LEU A 133 -19.56 12.83 -1.97
N HIS A 134 -19.62 11.51 -1.80
CA HIS A 134 -20.88 10.76 -1.92
C HIS A 134 -21.95 11.26 -0.95
N ASP A 135 -21.60 11.52 0.31
CA ASP A 135 -22.50 12.08 1.32
C ASP A 135 -23.03 13.47 0.94
N ILE A 136 -22.18 14.33 0.37
CA ILE A 136 -22.57 15.66 -0.11
C ILE A 136 -23.54 15.53 -1.29
N GLU A 137 -23.20 14.71 -2.29
CA GLU A 137 -23.96 14.57 -3.54
C GLU A 137 -25.30 13.87 -3.37
N THR A 138 -25.33 12.78 -2.58
CA THR A 138 -26.51 11.90 -2.51
C THR A 138 -27.40 12.18 -1.30
N LYS A 139 -26.82 12.64 -0.18
CA LYS A 139 -27.56 12.90 1.07
C LYS A 139 -27.75 14.40 1.34
N GLY A 140 -27.13 15.28 0.55
CA GLY A 140 -27.19 16.73 0.74
C GLY A 140 -26.54 17.21 2.04
N LEU A 141 -25.65 16.40 2.62
CA LEU A 141 -24.97 16.75 3.87
C LEU A 141 -23.98 17.90 3.64
N GLN A 142 -23.79 18.73 4.67
CA GLN A 142 -22.75 19.77 4.70
C GLN A 142 -21.75 19.47 5.81
N PRO A 143 -20.85 18.50 5.59
CA PRO A 143 -19.90 18.08 6.60
C PRO A 143 -18.88 19.17 6.95
N ALA A 144 -18.27 19.05 8.13
CA ALA A 144 -17.08 19.84 8.43
C ALA A 144 -15.94 19.48 7.46
N PRO A 145 -15.13 20.47 7.04
CA PRO A 145 -14.06 20.25 6.10
C PRO A 145 -13.00 19.30 6.68
N MET A 146 -12.46 18.44 5.81
CA MET A 146 -11.27 17.65 6.12
C MET A 146 -10.03 18.38 5.61
N THR A 147 -8.93 18.35 6.35
CA THR A 147 -7.64 18.92 5.92
C THR A 147 -6.68 17.79 5.57
N LEU A 148 -6.25 17.70 4.33
CA LEU A 148 -5.25 16.75 3.84
C LEU A 148 -3.86 17.40 3.85
N VAL A 149 -2.94 16.82 4.62
CA VAL A 149 -1.52 17.14 4.61
C VAL A 149 -0.78 16.02 3.87
N PHE A 150 -0.53 16.27 2.59
CA PHE A 150 0.15 15.34 1.69
C PHE A 150 1.61 15.76 1.45
N GLY A 151 2.48 14.76 1.29
CA GLY A 151 3.90 14.97 0.96
C GLY A 151 4.38 13.94 -0.06
N CYS A 152 5.15 14.40 -1.04
CA CYS A 152 5.79 13.58 -2.07
C CYS A 152 7.18 14.15 -2.40
N ARG A 153 7.98 13.44 -3.19
CA ARG A 153 9.34 13.89 -3.54
C ARG A 153 9.32 15.00 -4.57
N CYS A 154 8.47 14.87 -5.58
CA CYS A 154 8.36 15.82 -6.70
C CYS A 154 6.92 15.87 -7.20
N SER A 155 6.37 17.08 -7.28
CA SER A 155 4.98 17.32 -7.69
C SER A 155 4.64 16.83 -9.10
N GLN A 156 5.64 16.63 -9.96
CA GLN A 156 5.50 16.16 -11.33
C GLN A 156 5.66 14.63 -11.46
N LEU A 157 6.16 13.94 -10.43
CA LEU A 157 6.51 12.51 -10.50
C LEU A 157 5.61 11.65 -9.63
N ASP A 158 5.46 11.99 -8.35
CA ASP A 158 4.84 11.13 -7.34
C ASP A 158 3.73 11.84 -6.54
N HIS A 159 3.12 12.87 -7.13
CA HIS A 159 1.92 13.51 -6.59
C HIS A 159 0.66 12.68 -6.88
N LEU A 160 0.53 11.58 -6.13
CA LEU A 160 -0.59 10.64 -6.24
C LEU A 160 -1.94 11.35 -6.05
N TYR A 161 -2.91 11.05 -6.93
CA TYR A 161 -4.29 11.53 -6.88
C TYR A 161 -4.46 13.06 -6.89
N ARG A 162 -3.48 13.81 -7.42
CA ARG A 162 -3.52 15.28 -7.45
C ARG A 162 -4.84 15.83 -7.98
N ASP A 163 -5.30 15.33 -9.12
CA ASP A 163 -6.51 15.84 -9.77
C ASP A 163 -7.78 15.50 -8.99
N GLU A 164 -7.86 14.28 -8.43
CA GLU A 164 -8.98 13.89 -7.55
C GLU A 164 -9.05 14.76 -6.29
N VAL A 165 -7.89 15.10 -5.71
CA VAL A 165 -7.83 16.00 -4.54
C VAL A 165 -8.29 17.42 -4.93
N LEU A 166 -7.88 17.92 -6.09
CA LEU A 166 -8.33 19.23 -6.59
C LEU A 166 -9.85 19.27 -6.82
N ASP A 167 -10.43 18.18 -7.33
CA ASP A 167 -11.87 18.09 -7.53
C ASP A 167 -12.62 17.97 -6.20
N ALA A 168 -12.08 17.19 -5.24
CA ALA A 168 -12.60 17.13 -3.88
C ALA A 168 -12.57 18.48 -3.17
N GLN A 169 -11.59 19.34 -3.46
CA GLN A 169 -11.52 20.70 -2.93
C GLN A 169 -12.64 21.59 -3.46
N LYS A 170 -12.91 21.54 -4.76
CA LYS A 170 -14.00 22.32 -5.39
C LYS A 170 -15.36 21.94 -4.82
N ALA A 171 -15.58 20.66 -4.59
CA ALA A 171 -16.80 20.12 -4.00
C ALA A 171 -16.87 20.25 -2.46
N ARG A 172 -15.92 20.95 -1.82
CA ARG A 172 -15.81 21.13 -0.36
C ARG A 172 -15.65 19.84 0.45
N GLY A 173 -15.25 18.74 -0.19
CA GLY A 173 -14.96 17.46 0.46
C GLY A 173 -13.64 17.45 1.24
N VAL A 174 -12.63 18.19 0.76
CA VAL A 174 -11.27 18.27 1.38
C VAL A 174 -10.68 19.67 1.22
N ARG A 175 -9.74 20.06 2.08
CA ARG A 175 -8.86 21.23 1.96
C ARG A 175 -7.42 20.76 2.06
N THR A 176 -6.49 21.44 1.41
CA THR A 176 -5.05 21.28 1.67
C THR A 176 -4.53 22.56 2.30
N PRO A 177 -3.50 22.51 3.17
CA PRO A 177 -2.82 23.70 3.66
C PRO A 177 -2.14 24.48 2.52
#